data_AF-A0A6P1IX66-F1
#
_entry.id   AF-A0A6P1IX66-F1
#
_cell.length_a   1.000
_cell.length_b   1.000
_cell.length_c   1.000
_cell.angle_alpha   90.00
_cell.angle_beta   90.00
_cell.angle_gamma   90.00
#
_symmetry.space_group_name_H-M   'P 1'
#
loop_
_entity.id
_entity.type
_entity.pdbx_description
1 polymer ?
#
loop_
_entity_poly.entity_id
_entity_poly.type
_entity_poly.pdbx_seq_one_letter_code
_entity_poly.pdbx_strand_id
1 'polypeptide(L)' 'MNAQRRLDDGTYGFCADCGEQIAEQRLIAMPQAPYCMTCQAQHESPLDRHGSVLRT' A
#
# COMPACT_ATOMS: atom_id res chain seq x y z
N MET A 1 19.99 22.27 -22.15
CA MET A 1 19.46 20.92 -21.88
C MET A 1 20.29 20.32 -20.75
N ASN A 2 19.76 20.21 -19.54
CA ASN A 2 20.42 19.53 -18.43
C ASN A 2 19.35 18.75 -17.65
N ALA A 3 19.31 17.44 -17.90
CA ALA A 3 18.40 16.48 -17.30
C ALA A 3 19.04 15.85 -16.06
N GLN A 4 19.18 16.63 -14.98
CA GLN A 4 19.58 16.07 -13.69
C GLN A 4 18.35 15.52 -12.96
N ARG A 5 17.95 14.35 -13.47
CA ARG A 5 17.50 13.16 -12.73
C ARG A 5 16.96 13.46 -11.32
N ARG A 6 15.63 13.50 -11.23
CA ARG A 6 14.78 13.53 -10.04
C ARG A 6 15.16 12.44 -9.01
N LEU A 7 16.26 12.62 -8.30
CA LEU A 7 16.63 11.85 -7.10
C LEU A 7 16.04 12.49 -5.84
N ASP A 8 14.96 13.25 -5.99
CA ASP A 8 14.28 13.96 -4.92
C ASP A 8 12.82 13.60 -5.01
N ASP A 9 12.47 12.50 -4.38
CA ASP A 9 11.09 12.25 -3.98
C ASP A 9 11.24 11.50 -2.66
N GLY A 10 11.50 12.25 -1.59
CA GLY A 10 11.42 11.80 -0.19
C GLY A 10 10.03 11.28 0.21
N THR A 11 9.20 10.98 -0.77
CA THR A 11 7.88 10.34 -0.73
C THR A 11 7.99 8.82 -0.85
N TYR A 12 9.21 8.27 -0.96
CA TYR A 12 9.42 6.82 -0.93
C TYR A 12 9.10 6.30 0.48
N GLY A 13 8.06 5.46 0.56
CA GLY A 13 7.61 4.91 1.83
C GLY A 13 6.46 5.63 2.48
N PHE A 14 5.54 6.24 1.72
CA PHE A 14 4.23 6.67 2.25
C PHE A 14 3.09 5.94 1.54
N CYS A 15 2.06 5.60 2.32
CA CYS A 15 0.87 4.93 1.84
C CYS A 15 0.03 5.89 1.01
N ALA A 16 -0.36 5.49 -0.20
CA ALA A 16 -1.21 6.31 -1.07
C ALA A 16 -2.66 6.46 -0.57
N ASP A 17 -3.07 5.66 0.41
CA ASP A 17 -4.44 5.63 0.92
C ASP A 17 -4.57 6.41 2.24
N CYS A 18 -3.77 6.07 3.24
CA CYS A 18 -3.79 6.73 4.54
C CYS A 18 -2.72 7.83 4.72
N GLY A 19 -1.74 7.93 3.83
CA GLY A 19 -0.62 8.88 3.97
C GLY A 19 0.42 8.48 5.02
N GLU A 20 0.27 7.32 5.68
CA GLU A 20 1.18 6.85 6.73
C GLU A 20 2.49 6.30 6.15
N GLN A 21 3.57 6.35 6.93
CA GLN A 21 4.85 5.77 6.52
C GLN A 21 4.75 4.24 6.37
N ILE A 22 5.11 3.72 5.19
CA ILE A 22 5.25 2.29 4.90
C ILE A 22 6.48 1.78 5.63
N ALA A 23 6.31 0.70 6.39
CA ALA A 23 7.40 0.06 7.12
C ALA A 23 8.59 -0.23 6.20
N GLU A 24 9.80 0.10 6.64
CA GLU A 24 11.04 -0.08 5.86
C GLU A 24 11.23 -1.54 5.44
N GLN A 25 10.90 -2.50 6.31
CA GLN A 25 10.91 -3.94 6.00
C GLN A 25 10.06 -4.28 4.77
N ARG A 26 8.95 -3.57 4.58
CA ARG A 26 8.07 -3.73 3.42
C ARG A 26 8.65 -3.08 2.17
N LEU A 27 9.31 -1.94 2.29
CA LEU A 27 10.00 -1.30 1.17
C LEU A 27 11.23 -2.10 0.74
N ILE A 28 11.92 -2.76 1.67
CA ILE A 28 13.03 -3.68 1.37
C ILE A 28 12.52 -4.91 0.61
N ALA A 29 11.38 -5.48 1.03
CA ALA A 29 10.78 -6.63 0.36
C ALA A 29 10.11 -6.26 -0.98
N MET A 30 9.43 -5.11 -1.01
CA MET A 30 8.59 -4.62 -2.12
C MET A 30 8.67 -3.09 -2.20
N PRO A 31 9.69 -2.53 -2.86
CA PRO A 31 9.90 -1.08 -2.93
C PRO A 31 8.84 -0.35 -3.76
N GLN A 32 8.06 -1.08 -4.54
CA GLN A 32 6.96 -0.54 -5.34
C GLN A 32 5.58 -0.67 -4.67
N ALA A 33 5.53 -1.04 -3.38
CA ALA A 33 4.26 -1.18 -2.67
C ALA A 33 3.55 0.19 -2.53
N PRO A 34 2.35 0.37 -3.12
CA PRO A 34 1.63 1.64 -3.06
C PRO A 34 0.92 1.87 -1.71
N TYR A 35 0.77 0.83 -0.90
CA TYR A 35 0.01 0.85 0.36
C TYR A 35 0.83 0.27 1.52
N CYS A 36 0.55 0.74 2.73
CA CYS A 36 1.05 0.13 3.95
C CYS A 36 0.41 -1.24 4.20
N MET A 37 0.97 -2.05 5.11
CA MET A 37 0.44 -3.39 5.41
C MET A 37 -1.02 -3.35 5.86
N THR A 38 -1.43 -2.30 6.58
CA THR A 38 -2.79 -2.13 7.07
C THR A 38 -3.77 -1.91 5.92
N CYS A 39 -3.54 -0.90 5.07
CA CYS A 39 -4.39 -0.63 3.91
C CYS A 39 -4.34 -1.78 2.91
N GLN A 40 -3.18 -2.39 2.70
CA GLN A 40 -3.08 -3.56 1.84
C GLN A 40 -3.89 -4.74 2.38
N ALA A 41 -3.83 -5.05 3.68
CA ALA A 41 -4.64 -6.12 4.28
C ALA A 41 -6.15 -5.82 4.16
N GLN A 42 -6.55 -4.55 4.25
CA GLN A 42 -7.93 -4.13 4.01
C GLN A 42 -8.38 -4.41 2.56
N HIS A 43 -7.51 -4.13 1.59
CA HIS A 43 -7.76 -4.39 0.17
C HIS A 43 -7.66 -5.88 -0.21
N GLU A 44 -6.78 -6.63 0.44
CA GLU A 44 -6.59 -8.07 0.19
C GLU A 44 -7.57 -8.94 0.96
N SER A 45 -8.30 -8.41 1.96
CA SER A 45 -9.26 -9.17 2.77
C SER A 45 -10.26 -9.91 1.89
N PRO A 46 -10.17 -11.25 1.75
CA PRO A 46 -11.06 -12.03 0.88
C PRO A 46 -12.37 -12.42 1.59
N LEU A 47 -12.65 -11.87 2.77
CA LEU A 47 -13.68 -12.37 3.69
C LEU A 47 -15.12 -11.96 3.35
N ASP A 48 -15.39 -11.52 2.12
CA ASP A 48 -16.77 -11.30 1.64
C ASP A 48 -17.02 -11.91 0.25
N ARG A 49 -16.43 -13.08 -0.03
CA ARG A 49 -16.85 -13.91 -1.19
C ARG A 49 -17.92 -14.95 -0.87
N HIS A 50 -18.44 -15.00 0.36
CA HIS A 50 -19.59 -15.87 0.69
C HIS A 50 -20.64 -15.14 1.50
N GLY A 51 -21.53 -14.46 0.78
CA GLY A 51 -22.89 -14.30 1.24
C GLY A 51 -23.49 -15.69 1.51
N SER A 52 -23.83 -15.95 2.77
CA SER A 52 -24.92 -16.85 3.11
C SER A 52 -25.91 -16.06 3.95
N VAL A 53 -26.86 -15.47 3.24
CA VAL A 53 -28.13 -15.03 3.79
C VAL A 53 -28.76 -16.25 4.47
N LEU A 54 -28.86 -16.25 5.81
CA LEU A 54 -29.97 -16.92 6.46
C LEU A 54 -30.89 -15.86 7.06
N ARG A 55 -31.85 -15.45 6.23
CA ARG A 55 -33.18 -15.05 6.68
C ARG A 55 -33.79 -16.24 7.42
N THR A 56 -34.09 -16.10 8.71
CA THR A 56 -35.40 -16.36 9.35
C THR A 56 -35.33 -15.85 10.77
#